data_AF-A7SBZ4-F1
#
_entry.id   AF-A7SBZ4-F1
#
_cell.length_a   1.000
_cell.length_b   1.000
_cell.length_c   1.000
_cell.angle_alpha   90.00
_cell.angle_beta   90.00
_cell.angle_gamma   90.00
#
_symmetry.space_group_name_H-M   'P 1'
#
loop_
_entity.id
_entity.type
_entity.pdbx_description
1 polymer ?
#
loop_
_entity_poly.entity_id
_entity_poly.type
_entity_poly.pdbx_seq_one_letter_code
_entity_poly.pdbx_strand_id
1 'polypeptide(L)'
;MTESPTSVRGLVRDFSDRTSCHGIGQINAPQPFIWRVFWLLIFLGGLGMVFYQCQSLLVLYLDKPTATTVDVTYSPTLNFPAVTICNLNAMKKDSLSAFPEAEGLLKRYNEMSQSNGTFDVLYLLGDDELQDLAKGYIAKNEETANISIDTQLILEDLMVHTLAKSDQQKLERAGHRFEELVFRCSWNMFTCNKGEFMKYWRSFWHFRYGNCYTFNQGLDKEGEEIIPLKSSNTGPMYGLTLDLYINQNQYITPFTQEAGVKVLLSDQSEITFPDSDGFSVPPGYSAFIGLRKAESFLGDVGGQLGLWIGVSVITCAEFVKLMMDVVWVVMQKM
;
A
#
# COMPACT_ATOMS: atom_id res chain seq x y z
N MET A 1 13.16 65.40 11.58
CA MET A 1 12.33 65.68 12.77
C MET A 1 10.93 65.17 12.45
N THR A 2 10.57 63.99 12.95
CA THR A 2 9.23 63.42 12.81
C THR A 2 8.33 64.10 13.82
N GLU A 3 7.51 65.07 13.40
CA GLU A 3 6.45 65.59 14.24
C GLU A 3 5.49 64.44 14.59
N SER A 4 5.40 64.10 15.87
CA SER A 4 4.40 63.14 16.35
C SER A 4 3.00 63.74 16.12
N PRO A 5 2.09 63.07 15.41
CA PRO A 5 0.79 63.65 15.08
C PRO A 5 -0.02 63.88 16.35
N THR A 6 -0.37 65.14 16.62
CA THR A 6 -1.12 65.57 17.81
C THR A 6 -2.61 65.19 17.78
N SER A 7 -3.08 64.57 16.69
CA SER A 7 -4.48 64.20 16.50
C SER A 7 -4.64 62.98 15.60
N VAL A 8 -5.54 62.07 15.99
CA VAL A 8 -5.90 60.86 15.23
C VAL A 8 -6.30 61.20 13.78
N ARG A 9 -6.98 62.33 13.56
CA ARG A 9 -7.33 62.81 12.21
C ARG A 9 -6.11 63.17 11.35
N GLY A 10 -5.05 63.68 11.97
CA GLY A 10 -3.78 63.98 11.28
C GLY A 10 -3.02 62.70 10.92
N LEU A 11 -2.99 61.72 11.83
CA LEU A 11 -2.35 60.42 11.61
C LEU A 11 -3.03 59.61 10.49
N VAL A 12 -4.37 59.56 10.48
CA VAL A 12 -5.14 58.88 9.42
C VAL A 12 -4.90 59.55 8.06
N ARG A 13 -4.72 60.88 8.04
CA ARG A 13 -4.45 61.63 6.80
C ARG A 13 -3.05 61.36 6.27
N ASP A 14 -2.03 61.42 7.12
CA ASP A 14 -0.64 61.11 6.74
C ASP A 14 -0.48 59.65 6.31
N PHE A 15 -1.16 58.71 6.97
CA PHE A 15 -1.19 57.30 6.56
C PHE A 15 -1.90 57.11 5.22
N SER A 16 -3.05 57.75 5.03
CA SER A 16 -3.84 57.63 3.80
C SER A 16 -3.11 58.17 2.57
N ASP A 17 -2.21 59.13 2.74
CA ASP A 17 -1.40 59.71 1.65
C ASP A 17 -0.13 58.88 1.37
N ARG A 18 0.34 58.08 2.33
CA ARG A 18 1.56 57.26 2.21
C ARG A 18 1.33 55.79 1.90
N THR A 19 0.15 55.28 2.20
CA THR A 19 -0.17 53.87 2.00
C THR A 19 -0.29 53.51 0.53
N SER A 20 0.14 52.30 0.20
CA SER A 20 0.01 51.68 -1.12
C SER A 20 -1.45 51.34 -1.47
N CYS A 21 -2.38 51.45 -0.52
CA CYS A 21 -3.79 51.14 -0.72
C CYS A 21 -4.47 52.22 -1.59
N HIS A 22 -4.66 51.93 -2.87
CA HIS A 22 -5.16 52.89 -3.86
C HIS A 22 -6.54 53.52 -3.52
N GLY A 23 -7.39 52.82 -2.78
CA GLY A 23 -8.75 53.31 -2.47
C GLY A 23 -8.80 54.35 -1.35
N ILE A 24 -7.89 54.30 -0.37
CA ILE A 24 -8.03 55.10 0.86
C ILE A 24 -7.64 56.57 0.64
N GLY A 25 -6.64 56.85 -0.21
CA GLY A 25 -6.25 58.21 -0.59
C GLY A 25 -7.37 59.00 -1.29
N GLN A 26 -8.16 58.35 -2.14
CA GLN A 26 -9.29 59.00 -2.83
C GLN A 26 -10.48 59.29 -1.91
N ILE A 27 -10.69 58.46 -0.89
CA ILE A 27 -11.74 58.66 0.12
C ILE A 27 -11.44 59.90 0.99
N ASN A 28 -10.16 60.11 1.32
CA ASN A 28 -9.71 61.19 2.18
C ASN A 28 -9.46 62.53 1.44
N ALA A 29 -9.46 62.52 0.11
CA ALA A 29 -9.30 63.71 -0.72
C ALA A 29 -10.44 64.74 -0.51
N PRO A 30 -10.16 66.04 -0.74
CA PRO A 30 -11.20 67.08 -0.69
C PRO A 30 -12.14 66.95 -1.90
N GLN A 31 -13.25 66.22 -1.72
CA GLN A 31 -14.27 65.94 -2.74
C GLN A 31 -15.68 66.10 -2.14
N PRO A 32 -16.72 66.38 -2.94
CA PRO A 32 -18.10 66.46 -2.44
C PRO A 32 -18.59 65.08 -1.96
N PHE A 33 -19.57 65.09 -1.06
CA PHE A 33 -20.03 63.89 -0.33
C PHE A 33 -20.39 62.71 -1.24
N ILE A 34 -21.05 62.96 -2.36
CA ILE A 34 -21.48 61.91 -3.32
C ILE A 34 -20.27 61.14 -3.87
N TRP A 35 -19.20 61.84 -4.23
CA TRP A 35 -18.00 61.22 -4.77
C TRP A 35 -17.22 60.44 -3.71
N ARG A 36 -17.25 60.86 -2.44
CA ARG A 36 -16.70 60.07 -1.33
C ARG A 36 -17.45 58.77 -1.10
N VAL A 37 -18.79 58.82 -1.14
CA VAL A 37 -19.62 57.62 -1.01
C VAL A 37 -19.36 56.66 -2.16
N PHE A 38 -19.19 57.17 -3.38
CA PHE A 38 -18.84 56.37 -4.56
C PHE A 38 -17.49 55.64 -4.37
N TRP A 39 -16.43 56.34 -3.98
CA TRP A 39 -15.11 55.73 -3.75
C TRP A 39 -15.11 54.73 -2.58
N LEU A 40 -15.90 55.02 -1.53
CA LEU A 40 -16.08 54.10 -0.40
C LEU A 40 -16.76 52.80 -0.83
N LEU A 41 -17.80 52.86 -1.67
CA LEU A 41 -18.51 51.68 -2.18
C LEU A 41 -17.60 50.81 -3.06
N ILE A 42 -16.82 51.42 -3.95
CA ILE A 42 -15.85 50.70 -4.78
C ILE A 42 -14.77 50.03 -3.91
N PHE A 43 -14.26 50.75 -2.91
CA PHE A 43 -13.27 50.21 -1.98
C PHE A 43 -13.80 49.01 -1.19
N LEU A 44 -15.01 49.11 -0.64
CA LEU A 44 -15.66 48.01 0.08
C LEU A 44 -15.97 46.83 -0.83
N GLY A 45 -16.39 47.08 -2.08
CA GLY A 45 -16.60 46.03 -3.08
C GLY A 45 -15.30 45.30 -3.42
N GLY A 46 -14.20 46.02 -3.62
CA GLY A 46 -12.88 45.45 -3.85
C GLY A 46 -12.37 44.62 -2.66
N LEU A 47 -12.54 45.14 -1.43
CA LEU A 47 -12.17 44.42 -0.20
C LEU A 47 -12.98 43.13 -0.03
N GLY A 48 -14.28 43.16 -0.31
CA GLY A 48 -15.15 41.99 -0.28
C GLY A 48 -14.73 40.92 -1.31
N MET A 49 -14.39 41.32 -2.53
CA MET A 49 -13.91 40.41 -3.57
C MET A 49 -12.57 39.76 -3.19
N VAL A 50 -11.64 40.53 -2.61
CA VAL A 50 -10.36 40.01 -2.12
C VAL A 50 -10.57 39.01 -0.99
N PHE A 51 -11.44 39.32 -0.02
CA PHE A 51 -11.75 38.40 1.08
C PHE A 51 -12.37 37.09 0.55
N TYR A 52 -13.29 37.19 -0.42
CA TYR A 52 -13.87 36.03 -1.09
C TYR A 52 -12.81 35.19 -1.81
N GLN A 53 -11.89 35.81 -2.55
CA GLN A 53 -10.81 35.09 -3.23
C GLN A 53 -9.79 34.47 -2.27
N CYS A 54 -9.43 35.16 -1.19
CA CYS A 54 -8.56 34.60 -0.16
C CYS A 54 -9.21 33.39 0.51
N GLN A 55 -10.52 33.47 0.82
CA GLN A 55 -11.26 32.35 1.38
C GLN A 55 -11.34 31.18 0.40
N SER A 56 -11.60 31.44 -0.88
CA SER A 56 -11.63 30.41 -1.92
C SER A 56 -10.27 29.72 -2.10
N LEU A 57 -9.19 30.49 -2.12
CA LEU A 57 -7.83 29.98 -2.23
C LEU A 57 -7.40 29.21 -0.97
N LEU A 58 -7.81 29.67 0.21
CA LEU A 58 -7.57 28.97 1.48
C LEU A 58 -8.31 27.63 1.52
N VAL A 59 -9.56 27.59 1.09
CA VAL A 59 -10.34 26.34 0.96
C VAL A 59 -9.65 25.40 -0.02
N LEU A 60 -9.25 25.90 -1.20
CA LEU A 60 -8.53 25.10 -2.20
C LEU A 60 -7.17 24.58 -1.67
N TYR A 61 -6.45 25.37 -0.88
CA TYR A 61 -5.20 24.95 -0.26
C TYR A 61 -5.43 23.88 0.82
N LEU A 62 -6.45 24.06 1.67
CA LEU A 62 -6.80 23.11 2.72
C LEU A 62 -7.39 21.81 2.15
N ASP A 63 -7.98 21.85 0.96
CA ASP A 63 -8.44 20.68 0.20
C ASP A 63 -7.27 19.84 -0.34
N LYS A 64 -6.04 20.39 -0.32
CA LYS A 64 -4.79 19.72 -0.72
C LYS A 64 -4.90 18.94 -2.04
N PRO A 65 -5.32 19.55 -3.15
CA PRO A 65 -5.36 18.85 -4.42
C PRO A 65 -3.93 18.53 -4.85
N THR A 66 -3.63 17.24 -5.01
CA THR A 66 -2.33 16.76 -5.49
C THR A 66 -2.38 16.52 -7.00
N ALA A 67 -1.42 17.10 -7.73
CA ALA A 67 -1.26 16.84 -9.16
C ALA A 67 -0.15 15.80 -9.35
N THR A 68 -0.49 14.66 -9.96
CA THR A 68 0.49 13.62 -10.29
C THR A 68 0.97 13.82 -11.73
N THR A 69 2.28 13.75 -11.95
CA THR A 69 2.87 13.72 -13.28
C THR A 69 3.49 12.35 -13.52
N VAL A 70 3.19 11.73 -14.66
CA VAL A 70 3.73 10.43 -15.04
C VAL A 70 4.82 10.67 -16.06
N ASP A 71 6.06 10.41 -15.68
CA ASP A 71 7.22 10.47 -16.58
C ASP A 71 7.81 9.07 -16.79
N VAL A 72 8.37 8.84 -17.97
CA VAL A 72 8.99 7.56 -18.35
C VAL A 72 10.50 7.76 -18.42
N THR A 73 11.19 7.34 -17.37
CA THR A 73 12.64 7.38 -17.31
C THR A 73 13.25 6.06 -17.79
N TYR A 74 14.27 6.16 -18.63
CA TYR A 74 15.03 4.99 -19.10
C TYR A 74 16.29 4.85 -18.26
N SER A 75 16.26 3.92 -17.30
CA SER A 75 17.43 3.59 -16.48
C SER A 75 18.28 2.51 -17.17
N PRO A 76 19.61 2.69 -17.31
CA PRO A 76 20.49 1.73 -17.98
C PRO A 76 20.64 0.42 -17.21
N THR A 77 20.37 0.45 -15.90
CA THR A 77 20.36 -0.73 -15.03
C THR A 77 19.23 -0.59 -14.03
N LEU A 78 18.49 -1.66 -13.80
CA LEU A 78 17.44 -1.75 -12.78
C LEU A 78 17.76 -2.90 -11.84
N ASN A 79 17.39 -2.78 -10.56
CA ASN A 79 17.37 -3.95 -9.68
C ASN A 79 16.36 -4.94 -10.25
N PHE A 80 16.78 -6.19 -10.43
CA PHE A 80 15.83 -7.25 -10.76
C PHE A 80 14.94 -7.49 -9.53
N PRO A 81 13.63 -7.68 -9.66
CA PRO A 81 12.77 -7.86 -8.49
C PRO A 81 13.09 -9.15 -7.73
N ALA A 82 12.55 -9.27 -6.52
CA ALA A 82 12.48 -10.54 -5.83
C ALA A 82 11.38 -11.40 -6.48
N VAL A 83 11.67 -12.67 -6.74
CA VAL A 83 10.72 -13.61 -7.35
C VAL A 83 10.47 -14.76 -6.40
N THR A 84 9.29 -14.79 -5.79
CA THR A 84 8.87 -15.84 -4.86
C THR A 84 8.00 -16.86 -5.57
N ILE A 85 8.29 -18.13 -5.33
CA ILE A 85 7.62 -19.27 -5.97
C ILE A 85 7.24 -20.29 -4.90
N CYS A 86 5.97 -20.66 -4.88
CA CYS A 86 5.44 -21.68 -4.00
C CYS A 86 4.68 -22.74 -4.81
N ASN A 87 4.74 -23.99 -4.39
CA ASN A 87 3.84 -25.01 -4.93
C ASN A 87 2.43 -24.77 -4.38
N LEU A 88 1.38 -24.91 -5.18
CA LEU A 88 -0.01 -24.80 -4.68
C LEU A 88 -0.36 -25.95 -3.73
N ASN A 89 0.41 -27.04 -3.73
CA ASN A 89 0.31 -28.10 -2.75
C ASN A 89 1.27 -27.86 -1.56
N ALA A 90 0.71 -27.57 -0.38
CA ALA A 90 1.50 -27.27 0.82
C ALA A 90 2.35 -28.44 1.33
N MET A 91 1.88 -29.67 1.18
CA MET A 91 2.58 -30.85 1.68
C MET A 91 2.44 -32.05 0.73
N LYS A 92 3.47 -32.90 0.69
CA LYS A 92 3.44 -34.11 -0.13
C LYS A 92 2.48 -35.13 0.46
N LYS A 93 1.67 -35.77 -0.38
CA LYS A 93 0.74 -36.84 -0.01
C LYS A 93 1.42 -37.96 0.79
N ASP A 94 2.61 -38.38 0.37
CA ASP A 94 3.35 -39.44 1.07
C ASP A 94 3.83 -39.02 2.47
N SER A 95 3.86 -37.72 2.76
CA SER A 95 4.20 -37.18 4.09
C SER A 95 3.00 -37.06 5.01
N LEU A 96 1.77 -37.28 4.51
CA LEU A 96 0.54 -37.15 5.29
C LEU A 96 0.48 -38.15 6.47
N SER A 97 1.04 -39.35 6.30
CA SER A 97 1.10 -40.37 7.36
C SER A 97 1.92 -39.94 8.59
N ALA A 98 2.73 -38.89 8.47
CA ALA A 98 3.43 -38.28 9.59
C ALA A 98 2.54 -37.36 10.45
N PHE A 99 1.30 -37.10 10.02
CA PHE A 99 0.32 -36.21 10.65
C PHE A 99 -1.01 -36.94 10.87
N PRO A 100 -1.12 -37.77 11.92
CA PRO A 100 -2.30 -38.63 12.14
C PRO A 100 -3.62 -37.87 12.25
N GLU A 101 -3.62 -36.67 12.84
CA GLU A 101 -4.82 -35.85 12.97
C GLU A 101 -5.32 -35.34 11.61
N ALA A 102 -4.41 -34.87 10.75
CA ALA A 102 -4.74 -34.40 9.40
C ALA A 102 -5.15 -35.57 8.50
N GLU A 103 -4.47 -36.71 8.59
CA GLU A 103 -4.84 -37.94 7.89
C GLU A 103 -6.24 -38.43 8.31
N GLY A 104 -6.53 -38.40 9.62
CA GLY A 104 -7.84 -38.77 10.16
C GLY A 104 -8.97 -37.82 9.75
N LEU A 105 -8.70 -36.51 9.64
CA LEU A 105 -9.63 -35.52 9.12
C LEU A 105 -9.98 -35.78 7.65
N LEU A 106 -8.96 -36.00 6.81
CA LEU A 106 -9.14 -36.29 5.40
C LEU A 106 -9.90 -37.61 5.18
N LYS A 107 -9.63 -38.62 6.00
CA LYS A 107 -10.34 -39.91 5.95
C LYS A 107 -11.83 -39.75 6.27
N ARG A 108 -12.17 -39.04 7.36
CA ARG A 108 -13.57 -38.73 7.74
C ARG A 108 -14.29 -37.96 6.65
N TYR A 109 -13.63 -36.99 6.03
CA TYR A 109 -14.19 -36.25 4.90
C TYR A 109 -14.51 -37.16 3.72
N ASN A 110 -13.57 -38.02 3.31
CA ASN A 110 -13.76 -38.92 2.17
C ASN A 110 -14.87 -39.95 2.42
N GLU A 111 -14.97 -40.48 3.64
CA GLU A 111 -16.06 -41.38 4.05
C GLU A 111 -17.42 -40.67 3.99
N MET A 112 -17.49 -39.42 4.45
CA MET A 112 -18.72 -38.64 4.44
C MET A 112 -19.11 -38.17 3.03
N SER A 113 -18.14 -37.74 2.21
CA SER A 113 -18.38 -37.32 0.82
C SER A 113 -18.93 -38.45 -0.05
N GLN A 114 -18.67 -39.71 0.31
CA GLN A 114 -19.25 -40.88 -0.35
C GLN A 114 -20.64 -41.25 0.18
N SER A 115 -21.06 -40.69 1.31
CA SER A 115 -22.41 -40.87 1.84
C SER A 115 -23.36 -39.84 1.20
N ASN A 116 -24.49 -40.29 0.66
CA ASN A 116 -25.53 -39.41 0.09
C ASN A 116 -26.31 -38.60 1.16
N GLY A 117 -25.76 -38.47 2.37
CA GLY A 117 -26.39 -37.81 3.51
C GLY A 117 -26.13 -36.30 3.50
N THR A 118 -26.92 -35.57 4.31
CA THR A 118 -26.62 -34.18 4.68
C THR A 118 -25.26 -34.11 5.37
N PHE A 119 -24.35 -33.28 4.87
CA PHE A 119 -23.01 -33.10 5.42
C PHE A 119 -23.07 -32.63 6.88
N ASP A 120 -22.71 -33.52 7.81
CA ASP A 120 -22.68 -33.22 9.23
C ASP A 120 -21.30 -32.67 9.62
N VAL A 121 -21.20 -31.34 9.66
CA VAL A 121 -19.99 -30.63 10.07
C VAL A 121 -19.52 -31.10 11.46
N LEU A 122 -20.42 -31.48 12.37
CA LEU A 122 -20.08 -31.91 13.73
C LEU A 122 -19.31 -33.24 13.73
N TYR A 123 -19.64 -34.16 12.82
CA TYR A 123 -18.92 -35.43 12.63
C TYR A 123 -17.49 -35.22 12.12
N LEU A 124 -17.29 -34.21 11.27
CA LEU A 124 -15.96 -33.86 10.74
C LEU A 124 -15.02 -33.34 11.85
N LEU A 125 -15.57 -32.63 12.84
CA LEU A 125 -14.79 -31.91 13.85
C LEU A 125 -14.33 -32.81 15.00
N GLY A 126 -15.12 -33.82 15.38
CA GLY A 126 -14.77 -34.85 16.37
C GLY A 126 -14.53 -34.38 17.82
N ASP A 127 -14.04 -33.16 18.07
CA ASP A 127 -13.54 -32.65 19.35
C ASP A 127 -14.28 -31.36 19.79
N ASP A 128 -14.43 -31.15 21.10
CA ASP A 128 -15.29 -30.11 21.69
C ASP A 128 -14.81 -28.66 21.41
N GLU A 129 -13.50 -28.42 21.20
CA GLU A 129 -12.95 -27.08 20.92
C GLU A 129 -13.35 -26.50 19.55
N LEU A 130 -13.51 -27.36 18.53
CA LEU A 130 -13.91 -26.93 17.18
C LEU A 130 -15.42 -26.76 17.03
N GLN A 131 -16.20 -27.28 17.99
CA GLN A 131 -17.65 -27.05 18.01
C GLN A 131 -17.99 -25.58 18.23
N ASP A 132 -17.20 -24.82 19.01
CA ASP A 132 -17.48 -23.41 19.26
C ASP A 132 -17.19 -22.53 18.04
N LEU A 133 -16.16 -22.88 17.25
CA LEU A 133 -15.90 -22.26 15.95
C LEU A 133 -17.04 -22.55 14.96
N ALA A 134 -17.48 -23.80 14.88
CA ALA A 134 -18.57 -24.22 14.01
C ALA A 134 -19.93 -23.64 14.43
N LYS A 135 -20.20 -23.56 15.74
CA LYS A 135 -21.37 -22.84 16.29
C LYS A 135 -21.32 -21.36 15.94
N GLY A 136 -20.13 -20.73 15.91
CA GLY A 136 -19.97 -19.36 15.42
C GLY A 136 -20.35 -19.17 13.94
N TYR A 137 -19.99 -20.13 13.09
CA TYR A 137 -20.39 -20.13 11.67
C TYR A 137 -21.89 -20.43 11.47
N ILE A 138 -22.45 -21.35 12.24
CA ILE A 138 -23.85 -21.79 12.13
C ILE A 138 -24.81 -20.74 12.75
N ALA A 139 -24.50 -20.18 13.92
CA ALA A 139 -25.34 -19.22 14.63
C ALA A 139 -25.45 -17.85 13.93
N LYS A 140 -24.49 -17.49 13.06
CA LYS A 140 -24.61 -16.29 12.22
C LYS A 140 -25.68 -16.39 11.13
N ASN A 141 -26.12 -17.61 10.79
CA ASN A 141 -26.91 -17.91 9.60
C ASN A 141 -28.33 -18.43 9.91
N GLU A 142 -28.80 -18.30 11.16
CA GLU A 142 -30.11 -18.82 11.61
C GLU A 142 -31.32 -18.22 10.87
N GLU A 143 -31.16 -17.12 10.12
CA GLU A 143 -32.23 -16.53 9.30
C GLU A 143 -32.23 -16.94 7.81
N THR A 144 -31.29 -17.77 7.34
CA THR A 144 -31.15 -18.10 5.91
C THR A 144 -31.33 -19.59 5.64
N ALA A 145 -32.59 -20.03 5.56
CA ALA A 145 -33.01 -21.43 5.41
C ALA A 145 -32.76 -22.06 4.02
N ASN A 146 -31.71 -21.68 3.27
CA ASN A 146 -31.36 -22.32 1.99
C ASN A 146 -29.91 -22.04 1.55
N ILE A 147 -28.94 -22.05 2.47
CA ILE A 147 -27.52 -21.90 2.11
C ILE A 147 -26.86 -23.28 2.06
N SER A 148 -26.36 -23.68 0.89
CA SER A 148 -25.45 -24.82 0.75
C SER A 148 -24.05 -24.42 1.24
N ILE A 149 -23.51 -25.15 2.21
CA ILE A 149 -22.17 -24.94 2.75
C ILE A 149 -21.14 -25.58 1.81
N ASP A 150 -20.08 -24.84 1.45
CA ASP A 150 -18.94 -25.41 0.74
C ASP A 150 -18.08 -26.23 1.72
N THR A 151 -18.25 -27.54 1.65
CA THR A 151 -17.60 -28.50 2.54
C THR A 151 -16.11 -28.64 2.23
N GLN A 152 -15.67 -28.32 1.01
CA GLN A 152 -14.27 -28.38 0.61
C GLN A 152 -13.49 -27.21 1.21
N LEU A 153 -14.09 -26.02 1.23
CA LEU A 153 -13.48 -24.84 1.86
C LEU A 153 -13.33 -25.03 3.38
N ILE A 154 -14.32 -25.63 4.05
CA ILE A 154 -14.22 -25.99 5.47
C ILE A 154 -13.10 -26.99 5.70
N LEU A 155 -12.98 -28.02 4.85
CA LEU A 155 -11.90 -29.00 4.98
C LEU A 155 -10.53 -28.33 4.87
N GLU A 156 -10.36 -27.38 3.94
CA GLU A 156 -9.11 -26.64 3.78
C GLU A 156 -8.74 -25.86 5.05
N ASP A 157 -9.69 -25.10 5.61
CA ASP A 157 -9.48 -24.32 6.84
C ASP A 157 -9.12 -25.22 8.03
N LEU A 158 -9.83 -26.33 8.19
CA LEU A 158 -9.57 -27.31 9.23
C LEU A 158 -8.22 -28.00 9.07
N MET A 159 -7.83 -28.34 7.85
CA MET A 159 -6.52 -28.90 7.54
C MET A 159 -5.41 -27.91 7.93
N VAL A 160 -5.55 -26.63 7.56
CA VAL A 160 -4.60 -25.58 7.94
C VAL A 160 -4.51 -25.45 9.47
N HIS A 161 -5.65 -25.41 10.15
CA HIS A 161 -5.71 -25.33 11.62
C HIS A 161 -5.05 -26.54 12.31
N THR A 162 -5.31 -27.76 11.83
CA THR A 162 -4.69 -28.99 12.35
C THR A 162 -3.18 -29.00 12.09
N LEU A 163 -2.74 -28.58 10.90
CA LEU A 163 -1.32 -28.52 10.57
C LEU A 163 -0.58 -27.45 11.39
N ALA A 164 -1.23 -26.33 11.72
CA ALA A 164 -0.66 -25.26 12.53
C ALA A 164 -0.26 -25.70 13.96
N LYS A 165 -0.81 -26.80 14.47
CA LYS A 165 -0.43 -27.39 15.76
C LYS A 165 0.92 -28.11 15.74
N SER A 166 1.47 -28.39 14.56
CA SER A 166 2.73 -29.12 14.39
C SER A 166 3.94 -28.19 14.33
N ASP A 167 5.13 -28.71 14.68
CA ASP A 167 6.38 -27.98 14.57
C ASP A 167 6.69 -27.56 13.12
N GLN A 168 7.13 -26.31 12.93
CA GLN A 168 7.47 -25.78 11.61
C GLN A 168 8.52 -26.64 10.88
N GLN A 169 9.55 -27.11 11.57
CA GLN A 169 10.58 -27.97 10.95
C GLN A 169 10.01 -29.29 10.41
N LYS A 170 8.96 -29.82 11.05
CA LYS A 170 8.27 -31.03 10.60
C LYS A 170 7.44 -30.74 9.34
N LEU A 171 6.77 -29.59 9.30
CA LEU A 171 6.00 -29.13 8.15
C LEU A 171 6.91 -28.84 6.94
N GLU A 172 8.05 -28.19 7.16
CA GLU A 172 9.05 -27.90 6.12
C GLU A 172 9.61 -29.18 5.48
N ARG A 173 9.82 -30.24 6.27
CA ARG A 173 10.27 -31.55 5.75
C ARG A 173 9.21 -32.26 4.92
N ALA A 174 7.93 -32.02 5.22
CA ALA A 174 6.79 -32.58 4.49
C ALA A 174 6.47 -31.84 3.19
N GLY A 175 6.92 -30.59 3.05
CA GLY A 175 6.77 -29.77 1.85
C GLY A 175 7.62 -30.23 0.66
N HIS A 176 7.37 -29.62 -0.50
CA HIS A 176 8.18 -29.83 -1.72
C HIS A 176 9.57 -29.23 -1.52
N ARG A 177 10.62 -29.92 -1.96
CA ARG A 177 12.00 -29.44 -1.82
C ARG A 177 12.40 -28.53 -2.97
N PHE A 178 13.42 -27.70 -2.78
CA PHE A 178 13.89 -26.76 -3.79
C PHE A 178 14.34 -27.48 -5.06
N GLU A 179 15.15 -28.53 -4.89
CA GLU A 179 15.72 -29.31 -5.99
C GLU A 179 14.66 -30.13 -6.74
N GLU A 180 13.53 -30.41 -6.09
CA GLU A 180 12.38 -31.09 -6.69
C GLU A 180 11.51 -30.09 -7.48
N LEU A 181 11.23 -28.91 -6.91
CA LEU A 181 10.35 -27.91 -7.51
C LEU A 181 11.04 -27.12 -8.63
N VAL A 182 12.28 -26.67 -8.42
CA VAL A 182 13.06 -25.85 -9.38
C VAL A 182 13.99 -26.75 -10.19
N PHE A 183 13.41 -27.45 -11.16
CA PHE A 183 14.11 -28.42 -12.01
C PHE A 183 15.22 -27.77 -12.85
N ARG A 184 14.93 -26.61 -13.47
CA ARG A 184 15.92 -25.79 -14.18
C ARG A 184 15.77 -24.32 -13.84
N CYS A 185 16.89 -23.65 -13.68
CA CYS A 185 16.96 -22.21 -13.44
C CYS A 185 18.03 -21.60 -14.33
N SER A 186 17.68 -20.57 -15.09
CA SER A 186 18.62 -19.72 -15.83
C SER A 186 18.42 -18.26 -15.48
N TRP A 187 19.51 -17.59 -15.08
CA TRP A 187 19.57 -16.15 -14.83
C TRP A 187 20.69 -15.58 -15.68
N ASN A 188 20.37 -14.66 -16.60
CA ASN A 188 21.34 -14.06 -17.52
C ASN A 188 22.23 -15.12 -18.20
N MET A 189 21.61 -16.20 -18.69
CA MET A 189 22.25 -17.38 -19.31
C MET A 189 23.09 -18.27 -18.38
N PHE A 190 23.22 -17.94 -17.09
CA PHE A 190 23.90 -18.78 -16.10
C PHE A 190 22.92 -19.68 -15.35
N THR A 191 23.38 -20.85 -14.92
CA THR A 191 22.56 -21.75 -14.11
C THR A 191 22.42 -21.22 -12.68
N CYS A 192 21.19 -21.07 -12.20
CA CYS A 192 20.90 -20.46 -10.90
C CYS A 192 20.31 -21.38 -9.83
N ASN A 193 20.15 -22.69 -10.10
CA ASN A 193 19.68 -23.66 -9.11
C ASN A 193 20.82 -24.46 -8.45
N LYS A 194 22.08 -24.04 -8.64
CA LYS A 194 23.28 -24.65 -8.05
C LYS A 194 24.46 -23.68 -8.07
N GLY A 195 25.51 -24.02 -7.33
CA GLY A 195 26.75 -23.23 -7.26
C GLY A 195 26.54 -21.89 -6.57
N GLU A 196 27.35 -20.89 -6.97
CA GLU A 196 27.38 -19.55 -6.35
C GLU A 196 26.05 -18.80 -6.36
N PHE A 197 25.18 -19.08 -7.33
CA PHE A 197 23.86 -18.42 -7.40
C PHE A 197 22.89 -18.87 -6.32
N MET A 198 23.18 -19.98 -5.62
CA MET A 198 22.34 -20.45 -4.51
C MET A 198 22.28 -19.47 -3.33
N LYS A 199 23.22 -18.53 -3.21
CA LYS A 199 23.17 -17.48 -2.18
C LYS A 199 22.03 -16.47 -2.40
N TYR A 200 21.51 -16.36 -3.63
CA TYR A 200 20.38 -15.50 -3.96
C TYR A 200 19.03 -16.19 -3.75
N TRP A 201 19.02 -17.46 -3.37
CA TRP A 201 17.82 -18.21 -3.06
C TRP A 201 17.64 -18.32 -1.55
N ARG A 202 16.46 -17.91 -1.08
CA ARG A 202 16.01 -18.09 0.28
C ARG A 202 14.75 -18.93 0.32
N SER A 203 14.61 -19.74 1.34
CA SER A 203 13.39 -20.52 1.59
C SER A 203 12.66 -19.99 2.82
N PHE A 204 11.34 -20.02 2.78
CA PHE A 204 10.50 -19.80 3.95
C PHE A 204 9.28 -20.73 3.86
N TRP A 205 8.64 -20.97 5.00
CA TRP A 205 7.44 -21.77 5.07
C TRP A 205 6.20 -20.85 5.12
N HIS A 206 5.21 -21.15 4.28
CA HIS A 206 3.92 -20.45 4.22
C HIS A 206 2.80 -21.41 4.63
N PHE A 207 1.90 -20.96 5.50
CA PHE A 207 0.84 -21.81 6.05
C PHE A 207 -0.07 -22.45 4.99
N ARG A 208 -0.33 -21.74 3.88
CA ARG A 208 -1.18 -22.21 2.79
C ARG A 208 -0.46 -22.97 1.67
N TYR A 209 0.82 -22.69 1.46
CA TYR A 209 1.56 -23.17 0.28
C TYR A 209 2.81 -23.99 0.64
N GLY A 210 3.05 -24.22 1.93
CA GLY A 210 4.21 -24.95 2.41
C GLY A 210 5.51 -24.25 2.08
N ASN A 211 6.49 -24.98 1.56
CA ASN A 211 7.79 -24.43 1.23
C ASN A 211 7.71 -23.49 0.01
N CYS A 212 8.13 -22.25 0.23
CA CYS A 212 8.29 -21.22 -0.78
C CYS A 212 9.76 -20.87 -0.95
N TYR A 213 10.13 -20.46 -2.17
CA TYR A 213 11.50 -20.09 -2.53
C TYR A 213 11.52 -18.73 -3.20
N THR A 214 12.33 -17.82 -2.66
CA THR A 214 12.49 -16.46 -3.17
C THR A 214 13.87 -16.30 -3.79
N PHE A 215 13.89 -15.93 -5.06
CA PHE A 215 15.10 -15.50 -5.76
C PHE A 215 15.28 -14.00 -5.60
N ASN A 216 16.51 -13.57 -5.33
CA ASN A 216 16.93 -12.17 -5.35
C ASN A 216 16.19 -11.26 -4.35
N GLN A 217 15.93 -11.75 -3.12
CA GLN A 217 15.30 -10.96 -2.05
C GLN A 217 16.19 -9.83 -1.51
N GLY A 218 17.51 -9.88 -1.78
CA GLY A 218 18.49 -8.96 -1.17
C GLY A 218 19.00 -9.41 0.20
N LEU A 219 18.65 -10.63 0.62
CA LEU A 219 19.08 -11.26 1.86
C LEU A 219 19.62 -12.66 1.55
N ASP A 220 20.66 -13.09 2.26
CA ASP A 220 21.13 -14.48 2.21
C ASP A 220 20.28 -15.42 3.08
N LYS A 221 20.74 -16.66 3.28
CA LYS A 221 20.00 -17.68 4.04
C LYS A 221 20.00 -17.37 5.54
N GLU A 222 21.07 -16.75 6.02
CA GLU A 222 21.29 -16.32 7.39
C GLU A 222 20.53 -15.03 7.72
N GLY A 223 20.08 -14.30 6.68
CA GLY A 223 19.33 -13.05 6.79
C GLY A 223 20.21 -11.81 6.69
N GLU A 224 21.46 -11.96 6.26
CA GLU A 224 22.39 -10.85 6.03
C GLU A 224 22.14 -10.21 4.67
N GLU A 225 22.32 -8.90 4.59
CA GLU A 225 22.11 -8.15 3.36
C GLU A 225 23.15 -8.51 2.29
N ILE A 226 22.65 -8.87 1.11
CA ILE A 226 23.47 -9.13 -0.07
C ILE A 226 23.08 -8.20 -1.21
N ILE A 227 24.07 -7.81 -2.00
CA ILE A 227 23.85 -6.92 -3.15
C ILE A 227 22.90 -7.62 -4.13
N PRO A 228 21.70 -7.06 -4.39
CA PRO A 228 20.73 -7.66 -5.29
C PRO A 228 21.25 -7.71 -6.73
N LEU A 229 20.83 -8.73 -7.46
CA LEU A 229 21.08 -8.87 -8.89
C LEU A 229 20.36 -7.75 -9.64
N LYS A 230 21.05 -7.19 -10.63
CA LYS A 230 20.54 -6.13 -11.51
C LYS A 230 20.38 -6.65 -12.93
N SER A 231 19.43 -6.08 -13.65
CA SER A 231 19.24 -6.30 -15.08
C SER A 231 19.58 -5.02 -15.86
N SER A 232 20.38 -5.17 -16.91
CA SER A 232 20.73 -4.10 -17.86
C SER A 232 20.07 -4.27 -19.23
N ASN A 233 19.69 -5.50 -19.58
CA ASN A 233 19.14 -5.84 -20.88
C ASN A 233 17.73 -6.41 -20.72
N THR A 234 16.86 -6.08 -21.66
CA THR A 234 15.50 -6.62 -21.71
C THR A 234 15.45 -7.90 -22.54
N GLY A 235 14.50 -8.78 -22.21
CA GLY A 235 14.21 -10.00 -22.96
C GLY A 235 14.45 -11.28 -22.15
N PRO A 236 13.91 -12.43 -22.60
CA PRO A 236 13.88 -13.66 -21.80
C PRO A 236 15.26 -14.22 -21.46
N MET A 237 16.25 -14.07 -22.34
CA MET A 237 17.62 -14.57 -22.13
C MET A 237 18.37 -13.81 -21.02
N TYR A 238 17.99 -12.56 -20.76
CA TYR A 238 18.61 -11.68 -19.77
C TYR A 238 17.81 -11.59 -18.46
N GLY A 239 16.66 -12.26 -18.40
CA GLY A 239 15.82 -12.37 -17.21
C GLY A 239 16.01 -13.69 -16.46
N LEU A 240 15.03 -14.00 -15.61
CA LEU A 240 14.91 -15.27 -14.91
C LEU A 240 14.02 -16.23 -15.72
N THR A 241 14.56 -17.39 -16.08
CA THR A 241 13.83 -18.47 -16.74
C THR A 241 13.85 -19.71 -15.86
N LEU A 242 12.67 -20.28 -15.61
CA LEU A 242 12.51 -21.41 -14.70
C LEU A 242 11.70 -22.51 -15.38
N ASP A 243 12.17 -23.76 -15.26
CA ASP A 243 11.35 -24.94 -15.54
C ASP A 243 11.02 -25.57 -14.18
N LEU A 244 9.73 -25.63 -13.86
CA LEU A 244 9.23 -26.04 -12.55
C LEU A 244 8.56 -27.41 -12.63
N TYR A 245 8.81 -28.26 -11.63
CA TYR A 245 8.17 -29.56 -11.49
C TYR A 245 7.30 -29.59 -10.23
N ILE A 246 5.99 -29.41 -10.42
CA ILE A 246 5.02 -29.34 -9.31
C ILE A 246 4.76 -30.69 -8.63
N ASN A 247 5.13 -31.81 -9.27
CA ASN A 247 4.87 -33.16 -8.78
C ASN A 247 3.39 -33.42 -8.45
N GLN A 248 2.51 -33.29 -9.44
CA GLN A 248 1.05 -33.35 -9.28
C GLN A 248 0.55 -34.65 -8.63
N ASN A 249 1.27 -35.77 -8.76
CA ASN A 249 0.93 -37.04 -8.13
C ASN A 249 0.96 -37.00 -6.59
N GLN A 250 1.68 -36.04 -6.01
CA GLN A 250 1.78 -35.83 -4.56
C GLN A 250 0.70 -34.90 -3.99
N TYR A 251 -0.26 -34.47 -4.81
CA TYR A 251 -1.33 -33.57 -4.37
C TYR A 251 -2.36 -34.33 -3.53
N ILE A 252 -2.92 -33.64 -2.53
CA ILE A 252 -3.86 -34.21 -1.57
C ILE A 252 -5.26 -33.69 -1.89
N THR A 253 -6.07 -34.45 -2.62
CA THR A 253 -7.46 -34.05 -2.92
C THR A 253 -8.40 -34.43 -1.77
N PRO A 254 -9.34 -33.56 -1.33
CA PRO A 254 -9.65 -32.22 -1.87
C PRO A 254 -8.97 -31.05 -1.15
N PHE A 255 -8.00 -31.31 -0.27
CA PHE A 255 -7.23 -30.25 0.40
C PHE A 255 -6.51 -29.31 -0.59
N THR A 256 -6.00 -29.85 -1.69
CA THR A 256 -5.41 -29.09 -2.79
C THR A 256 -6.33 -29.15 -4.01
N GLN A 257 -7.01 -28.05 -4.31
CA GLN A 257 -7.97 -27.95 -5.41
C GLN A 257 -7.34 -27.50 -6.72
N GLU A 258 -6.30 -26.68 -6.65
CA GLU A 258 -5.62 -26.09 -7.80
C GLU A 258 -4.26 -26.75 -8.04
N ALA A 259 -3.88 -26.93 -9.31
CA ALA A 259 -2.57 -27.43 -9.70
C ALA A 259 -1.74 -26.35 -10.38
N GLY A 260 -0.49 -26.17 -9.92
CA GLY A 260 0.39 -25.13 -10.43
C GLY A 260 1.32 -24.57 -9.37
N VAL A 261 1.81 -23.37 -9.64
CA VAL A 261 2.67 -22.62 -8.72
C VAL A 261 2.10 -21.23 -8.49
N LYS A 262 2.26 -20.73 -7.26
CA LYS A 262 2.01 -19.33 -6.93
C LYS A 262 3.29 -18.55 -7.17
N VAL A 263 3.22 -17.47 -7.94
CA VAL A 263 4.34 -16.58 -8.27
C VAL A 263 4.03 -15.20 -7.70
N LEU A 264 5.00 -14.63 -6.98
CA LEU A 264 4.93 -13.28 -6.44
C LEU A 264 6.18 -12.50 -6.85
N LEU A 265 5.97 -11.26 -7.26
CA LEU A 265 7.01 -10.31 -7.59
C LEU A 265 6.95 -9.17 -6.57
N SER A 266 8.06 -8.89 -5.91
CA SER A 266 8.15 -7.83 -4.90
C SER A 266 9.46 -7.06 -5.00
N ASP A 267 9.55 -5.96 -4.28
CA ASP A 267 10.81 -5.27 -4.09
C ASP A 267 11.72 -6.07 -3.13
N GLN A 268 12.99 -5.66 -3.06
CA GLN A 268 13.95 -6.25 -2.12
C GLN A 268 13.60 -5.90 -0.67
N SER A 269 13.90 -6.83 0.24
CA SER A 269 13.67 -6.68 1.69
C SER A 269 12.21 -6.41 2.09
N GLU A 270 11.26 -6.65 1.19
CA GLU A 270 9.84 -6.61 1.47
C GLU A 270 9.34 -7.96 2.00
N ILE A 271 8.37 -7.92 2.91
CA ILE A 271 7.68 -9.12 3.39
C ILE A 271 6.73 -9.60 2.30
N THR A 272 6.81 -10.89 1.97
CA THR A 272 6.05 -11.48 0.88
C THR A 272 4.74 -12.07 1.38
N PHE A 273 3.62 -11.71 0.76
CA PHE A 273 2.30 -12.32 1.00
C PHE A 273 1.79 -13.02 -0.28
N PRO A 274 2.24 -14.26 -0.57
CA PRO A 274 1.89 -14.94 -1.81
C PRO A 274 0.39 -15.13 -2.01
N ASP A 275 -0.41 -15.28 -0.96
CA ASP A 275 -1.86 -15.54 -1.05
C ASP A 275 -2.64 -14.33 -1.60
N SER A 276 -2.33 -13.11 -1.14
CA SER A 276 -2.99 -11.87 -1.57
C SER A 276 -2.39 -11.26 -2.83
N ASP A 277 -1.06 -11.24 -2.93
CA ASP A 277 -0.36 -10.41 -3.92
C ASP A 277 0.21 -11.26 -5.08
N GLY A 278 0.23 -12.58 -4.92
CA GLY A 278 0.72 -13.51 -5.91
C GLY A 278 -0.34 -13.93 -6.94
N PHE A 279 0.13 -14.30 -8.12
CA PHE A 279 -0.70 -14.89 -9.18
C PHE A 279 -0.34 -16.35 -9.41
N SER A 280 -1.32 -17.16 -9.82
CA SER A 280 -1.12 -18.60 -10.08
C SER A 280 -0.72 -18.84 -11.53
N VAL A 281 0.26 -19.72 -11.76
CA VAL A 281 0.68 -20.18 -13.09
C VAL A 281 0.36 -21.67 -13.22
N PRO A 282 -0.46 -22.06 -14.22
CA PRO A 282 -0.84 -23.45 -14.42
C PRO A 282 0.31 -24.27 -15.02
N PRO A 283 0.36 -25.58 -14.76
CA PRO A 283 1.29 -26.49 -15.42
C PRO A 283 0.92 -26.69 -16.91
N GLY A 284 1.88 -27.17 -17.71
CA GLY A 284 1.65 -27.54 -19.11
C GLY A 284 1.76 -26.40 -20.13
N TYR A 285 2.06 -25.17 -19.68
CA TYR A 285 2.26 -24.00 -20.54
C TYR A 285 3.51 -23.22 -20.12
N SER A 286 4.06 -22.42 -21.04
CA SER A 286 5.12 -21.45 -20.75
C SER A 286 4.52 -20.06 -20.54
N ALA A 287 4.70 -19.48 -19.35
CA ALA A 287 4.25 -18.12 -19.03
C ALA A 287 5.39 -17.11 -19.22
N PHE A 288 5.13 -16.03 -19.95
CA PHE A 288 6.06 -14.91 -20.14
C PHE A 288 5.55 -13.68 -19.39
N ILE A 289 6.31 -13.23 -18.40
CA ILE A 289 5.93 -12.13 -17.52
C ILE A 289 6.80 -10.91 -17.84
N GLY A 290 6.23 -9.92 -18.52
CA GLY A 290 6.87 -8.64 -18.79
C GLY A 290 6.64 -7.66 -17.65
N LEU A 291 7.69 -6.96 -17.21
CA LEU A 291 7.64 -6.05 -16.06
C LEU A 291 7.96 -4.62 -16.45
N ARG A 292 7.30 -3.69 -15.76
CA ARG A 292 7.58 -2.25 -15.81
C ARG A 292 7.63 -1.72 -14.38
N LYS A 293 8.77 -1.18 -13.98
CA LYS A 293 8.92 -0.55 -12.66
C LYS A 293 8.18 0.79 -12.65
N ALA A 294 7.37 1.02 -11.62
CA ALA A 294 6.74 2.31 -11.34
C ALA A 294 7.29 2.84 -10.00
N GLU A 295 7.71 4.09 -9.97
CA GLU A 295 8.20 4.76 -8.76
C GLU A 295 7.30 5.97 -8.48
N SER A 296 6.81 6.09 -7.24
CA SER A 296 6.01 7.24 -6.81
C SER A 296 6.90 8.26 -6.11
N PHE A 297 7.01 9.46 -6.68
CA PHE A 297 7.70 10.58 -6.06
C PHE A 297 6.68 11.48 -5.35
N LEU A 298 6.93 11.80 -4.07
CA LEU A 298 6.08 12.71 -3.29
C LEU A 298 6.21 14.14 -3.81
N GLY A 299 5.17 14.60 -4.51
CA GLY A 299 5.05 15.96 -5.08
C GLY A 299 4.69 17.06 -4.07
N ASP A 300 4.71 16.78 -2.77
CA ASP A 300 4.12 17.63 -1.72
C ASP A 300 4.91 18.91 -1.38
N VAL A 301 6.05 19.17 -2.02
CA VAL A 301 6.93 20.29 -1.63
C VAL A 301 6.55 21.63 -2.30
N GLY A 302 5.90 21.60 -3.47
CA GLY A 302 5.64 22.82 -4.25
C GLY A 302 4.55 23.74 -3.69
N GLY A 303 3.49 23.17 -3.10
CA GLY A 303 2.30 23.90 -2.67
C GLY A 303 2.50 24.74 -1.40
N GLN A 304 3.29 24.24 -0.45
CA GLN A 304 3.60 24.98 0.79
C GLN A 304 4.44 26.22 0.52
N LEU A 305 5.43 26.14 -0.37
CA LEU A 305 6.33 27.26 -0.66
C LEU A 305 5.62 28.44 -1.35
N GLY A 306 4.60 28.19 -2.18
CA GLY A 306 3.83 29.24 -2.84
C GLY A 306 2.94 30.06 -1.90
N LEU A 307 2.40 29.46 -0.84
CA LEU A 307 1.49 30.13 0.10
C LEU A 307 2.22 31.16 0.99
N TRP A 308 3.43 30.83 1.47
CA TRP A 308 4.22 31.74 2.30
C TRP A 308 4.73 32.98 1.53
N ILE A 309 4.80 32.90 0.20
CA ILE A 309 5.23 34.00 -0.66
C ILE A 309 4.03 34.89 -1.05
N GLY A 310 2.81 34.37 -1.01
CA GLY A 310 1.59 35.03 -1.56
C GLY A 310 0.91 36.05 -0.64
N VAL A 311 1.02 35.94 0.69
CA VAL A 311 0.56 36.99 1.61
C VAL A 311 1.71 37.95 1.81
N SER A 312 1.69 39.09 1.11
CA SER A 312 2.70 40.13 1.21
C SER A 312 2.90 40.53 2.67
N VAL A 313 3.98 40.01 3.29
CA VAL A 313 4.45 40.31 4.65
C VAL A 313 4.53 41.83 4.88
N ILE A 314 4.80 42.58 3.81
CA ILE A 314 4.85 44.04 3.79
C ILE A 314 3.48 44.66 4.11
N THR A 315 2.39 44.15 3.54
CA THR A 315 1.03 44.65 3.79
C THR A 315 0.62 44.36 5.23
N CYS A 316 0.88 43.16 5.75
CA CYS A 316 0.63 42.83 7.15
C CYS A 316 1.45 43.72 8.11
N ALA A 317 2.72 44.00 7.81
CA ALA A 317 3.56 44.85 8.63
C ALA A 317 3.10 46.32 8.63
N GLU A 318 2.61 46.86 7.51
CA GLU A 318 2.08 48.22 7.41
C GLU A 318 0.82 48.41 8.27
N PHE A 319 -0.10 47.43 8.26
CA PHE A 319 -1.31 47.48 9.10
C PHE A 319 -1.00 47.33 10.59
N VAL A 320 -0.06 46.46 10.98
CA VAL A 320 0.36 46.32 12.38
C VAL A 320 1.00 47.62 12.90
N LYS A 321 1.85 48.25 12.09
CA LYS A 321 2.47 49.54 12.44
C LYS A 321 1.42 50.63 12.65
N LEU A 322 0.44 50.73 11.75
CA LEU A 322 -0.67 51.68 11.90
C LEU A 322 -1.45 51.45 13.20
N MET A 323 -1.76 50.19 13.54
CA MET A 323 -2.48 49.87 14.77
C MET A 323 -1.72 50.28 16.03
N MET A 324 -0.39 50.06 16.05
CA MET A 324 0.47 50.48 17.16
C MET A 324 0.49 52.01 17.30
N ASP A 325 0.64 52.75 16.20
CA ASP A 325 0.68 54.22 16.20
C ASP A 325 -0.67 54.82 16.65
N VAL A 326 -1.80 54.20 16.28
CA VAL A 326 -3.14 54.61 16.73
C VAL A 326 -3.32 54.37 18.23
N VAL A 327 -2.94 53.19 18.74
CA VAL A 327 -3.03 52.88 20.18
C VAL A 327 -2.16 53.84 21.00
N TRP A 328 -0.94 54.13 20.53
CA TRP A 328 -0.04 55.08 21.17
C TRP A 328 -0.66 56.49 21.29
N VAL A 329 -1.25 57.00 20.21
CA VAL A 329 -1.89 58.33 20.19
C VAL A 329 -3.14 58.38 21.06
N VAL A 330 -3.92 57.29 21.12
CA VAL A 330 -5.10 57.20 22.00
C VAL A 330 -4.68 57.14 23.47
N MET A 331 -3.62 56.38 23.80
CA MET A 331 -3.06 56.28 25.16
C MET A 331 -2.45 57.59 25.64
N GLN A 332 -1.89 58.43 24.76
CA GLN A 332 -1.41 59.77 25.11
C GLN A 332 -2.52 60.80 25.37
N LYS A 333 -3.78 60.47 25.04
CA LYS A 333 -4.94 61.36 25.21
C LYS A 333 -5.90 60.95 26.33
N MET A 334 -5.67 59.81 26.98
CA MET A 334 -6.27 59.49 28.30
C MET A 334 -5.41 60.08 29.41
#